data_AF-A0A934R9M9-F1
#
_entry.id   AF-A0A934R9M9-F1
#
_cell.length_a   1.000
_cell.length_b   1.000
_cell.length_c   1.000
_cell.angle_alpha   90.00
_cell.angle_beta   90.00
_cell.angle_gamma   90.00
#
_symmetry.space_group_name_H-M   'P 1'
#
loop_
_entity.id
_entity.type
_entity.pdbx_description
1 polymer ?
#
loop_
_entity_poly.entity_id
_entity_poly.type
_entity_poly.pdbx_seq_one_letter_code
_entity_poly.pdbx_strand_id
1 'polypeptide(L)'
;MSLWTVFKLFAALGVMVVMAFTGALAYHILVAPLDGLFAKIIPNPAEVIGTQPDADFAKMLDSTELPDIDPGEKAFQKAHELLALGELAEAREKLTAIVNVYPTSSAAPTARRIVGEMNLDEILSTKRMEGKKSHIVKRGNSFLGIASQYKTTLDMIMFLNGMMELKNIQPGEELIVMPLEFRLLIEPQRKSISVWDDGKFVREYPILHMAATPPAKGKTTIASKAAELDGHRVQPQSKDYRAAEKVIQLAKPTLQIRGASGAGEDAPRGIVIRSQDMEEISLLTRVGNEVEIR
;
A
#
# COMPACT_ATOMS: atom_id res chain seq x y z
N MET A 1 2.62 -47.22 44.93
CA MET A 1 3.11 -46.05 44.16
C MET A 1 1.94 -45.12 43.92
N SER A 2 2.11 -43.80 44.09
CA SER A 2 1.02 -42.86 43.80
C SER A 2 0.82 -42.79 42.28
N LEU A 3 -0.43 -42.57 41.86
CA LEU A 3 -0.81 -42.43 40.44
C LEU A 3 0.06 -41.38 39.71
N TRP A 4 0.46 -40.35 40.45
CA TRP A 4 1.32 -39.27 40.00
C TRP A 4 2.76 -39.70 39.70
N THR A 5 3.33 -40.63 40.49
CA THR A 5 4.66 -41.19 40.24
C THR A 5 4.67 -42.04 38.97
N VAL A 6 3.60 -42.78 38.71
CA VAL A 6 3.43 -43.59 37.50
C VAL A 6 3.37 -42.70 36.26
N PHE A 7 2.58 -41.61 36.31
CA PHE A 7 2.49 -40.66 35.19
C PHE A 7 3.84 -40.01 34.85
N LYS A 8 4.62 -39.60 35.87
CA LYS A 8 5.98 -39.07 35.66
C LYS A 8 6.94 -40.09 35.06
N LEU A 9 6.81 -41.36 35.42
CA LEU A 9 7.61 -42.44 34.85
C LEU A 9 7.29 -42.65 33.36
N PHE A 10 6.02 -42.62 32.97
CA PHE A 10 5.61 -42.67 31.56
C PHE A 10 6.09 -41.45 30.77
N ALA A 11 6.00 -40.25 31.34
CA ALA A 11 6.51 -39.04 30.70
C ALA A 11 8.03 -39.09 30.50
N ALA A 12 8.78 -39.55 31.51
CA ALA A 12 10.23 -39.72 31.42
C ALA A 12 10.62 -40.76 30.36
N LEU A 13 9.87 -41.85 30.25
CA LEU A 13 10.06 -42.86 29.21
C LEU A 13 9.81 -42.28 27.81
N GLY A 14 8.77 -41.46 27.66
CA GLY A 14 8.48 -40.76 26.40
C GLY A 14 9.61 -39.83 25.96
N VAL A 15 10.17 -39.03 26.89
CA VAL A 15 11.30 -38.15 26.59
C VAL A 15 12.55 -38.94 26.18
N MET A 16 12.84 -40.05 26.86
CA MET A 16 13.96 -40.93 26.53
C MET A 16 13.82 -41.54 25.12
N VAL A 17 12.60 -41.95 24.74
CA VAL A 17 12.32 -42.49 23.40
C VAL A 17 12.55 -41.41 22.33
N VAL A 18 12.08 -40.18 22.55
CA VAL A 18 12.29 -39.08 21.60
C VAL A 18 13.78 -38.78 21.46
N MET A 19 14.53 -38.65 22.56
CA MET A 19 15.96 -38.37 22.50
C MET A 19 16.75 -39.48 21.80
N ALA A 20 16.42 -40.75 22.07
CA ALA A 20 17.03 -41.88 21.39
C ALA A 20 16.72 -41.88 19.88
N PHE A 21 15.49 -41.55 19.50
CA PHE A 21 15.09 -41.41 18.11
C PHE A 21 15.81 -40.25 17.41
N THR A 22 15.93 -39.10 18.06
CA THR A 22 16.67 -37.94 17.52
C THR A 22 18.15 -38.25 17.35
N GLY A 23 18.77 -38.93 18.32
CA GLY A 23 20.15 -39.39 18.22
C GLY A 23 20.35 -40.39 17.08
N ALA A 24 19.43 -41.36 16.94
CA ALA A 24 19.45 -42.34 15.85
C ALA A 24 19.29 -41.67 14.48
N LEU A 25 18.40 -40.67 14.36
CA LEU A 25 18.23 -39.89 13.13
C LEU A 25 19.50 -39.12 12.78
N ALA A 26 20.11 -38.43 13.74
CA ALA A 26 21.35 -37.70 13.52
C ALA A 26 22.49 -38.64 13.08
N TYR A 27 22.60 -39.81 13.71
CA TYR A 27 23.58 -40.83 13.32
C TYR A 27 23.31 -41.41 11.92
N HIS A 28 22.04 -41.68 11.60
CA HIS A 28 21.61 -42.18 10.29
C HIS A 28 21.96 -41.21 9.16
N ILE A 29 21.87 -39.89 9.40
CA ILE A 29 22.17 -38.85 8.41
C ILE A 29 23.68 -38.58 8.33
N LEU A 30 24.37 -38.50 9.46
CA LEU A 30 25.74 -37.95 9.52
C LEU A 30 26.85 -39.01 9.51
N VAL A 31 26.55 -40.26 9.87
CA VAL A 31 27.58 -41.29 10.09
C VAL A 31 27.36 -42.50 9.20
N ALA A 32 26.24 -43.22 9.35
CA ALA A 32 25.93 -44.40 8.56
C ALA A 32 24.43 -44.75 8.63
N PRO A 33 23.82 -45.21 7.52
CA PRO A 33 22.41 -45.56 7.49
C PRO A 33 22.12 -46.75 8.43
N LEU A 34 21.21 -46.53 9.35
CA LEU A 34 20.64 -47.55 10.24
C LEU A 34 19.60 -48.41 9.50
N ASP A 35 19.76 -49.73 9.53
CA ASP A 35 18.88 -50.72 8.91
C ASP A 35 17.63 -51.09 9.76
N GLY A 36 16.72 -51.88 9.19
CA GLY A 36 15.58 -52.47 9.91
C GLY A 36 14.33 -51.57 9.97
N LEU A 37 13.63 -51.55 11.11
CA LEU A 37 12.39 -50.78 11.29
C LEU A 37 12.59 -49.27 11.11
N PHE A 38 13.81 -48.76 11.37
CA PHE A 38 14.14 -47.35 11.24
C PHE A 38 14.21 -46.92 9.77
N ALA A 39 14.86 -47.72 8.91
CA ALA A 39 14.94 -47.50 7.45
C ALA A 39 13.57 -47.54 6.76
N LYS A 40 12.60 -48.28 7.32
CA LYS A 40 11.22 -48.33 6.80
C LYS A 40 10.42 -47.04 7.06
N ILE A 41 10.82 -46.26 8.06
CA ILE A 41 10.15 -45.01 8.48
C ILE A 41 10.92 -43.80 7.94
N ILE A 42 12.25 -43.88 7.91
CA ILE A 42 13.15 -42.84 7.42
C ILE A 42 13.94 -43.42 6.24
N PRO A 43 13.57 -43.08 4.99
CA PRO A 43 14.27 -43.59 3.81
C PRO A 43 15.70 -43.07 3.78
N ASN A 44 16.61 -43.87 3.23
CA ASN A 44 18.01 -43.50 3.09
C ASN A 44 18.11 -42.23 2.20
N PRO A 45 18.81 -41.16 2.64
CA PRO A 45 18.98 -39.97 1.81
C PRO A 45 19.60 -40.27 0.44
N ALA A 46 20.41 -41.33 0.32
CA ALA A 46 20.98 -41.79 -0.94
C ALA A 46 19.96 -42.48 -1.89
N GLU A 47 18.81 -42.93 -1.38
CA GLU A 47 17.71 -43.49 -2.20
C GLU A 47 16.70 -42.42 -2.60
N VAL A 48 16.52 -41.36 -1.79
CA VAL A 48 15.65 -40.22 -2.09
C VAL A 48 16.27 -39.30 -3.15
N ILE A 49 17.61 -39.19 -3.14
CA ILE A 49 18.38 -38.58 -4.22
C ILE A 49 18.54 -39.66 -5.29
N GLY A 50 17.59 -39.74 -6.22
CA GLY A 50 17.67 -40.66 -7.35
C GLY A 50 19.06 -40.61 -8.01
N THR A 51 19.60 -41.77 -8.37
CA THR A 51 20.92 -41.95 -8.99
C THR A 51 20.96 -41.47 -10.45
N GLN A 52 20.38 -40.31 -10.73
CA GLN A 52 20.75 -39.47 -11.84
C GLN A 52 20.80 -38.05 -11.28
N PRO A 53 21.96 -37.38 -11.30
CA PRO A 53 21.92 -35.93 -11.41
C PRO A 53 21.10 -35.69 -12.68
N ASP A 54 19.91 -35.12 -12.54
CA ASP A 54 19.10 -34.72 -13.69
C ASP A 54 20.07 -33.99 -14.61
N ALA A 55 20.32 -34.53 -15.81
CA ALA A 55 21.30 -33.94 -16.72
C ALA A 55 20.94 -32.47 -17.03
N ASP A 56 19.66 -32.13 -16.84
CA ASP A 56 19.13 -30.78 -16.87
C ASP A 56 19.52 -29.94 -15.64
N PHE A 57 19.54 -30.51 -14.44
CA PHE A 57 20.02 -29.85 -13.22
C PHE A 57 21.53 -29.63 -13.23
N ALA A 58 22.31 -30.60 -13.71
CA ALA A 58 23.75 -30.43 -13.92
C ALA A 58 24.06 -29.38 -15.00
N LYS A 59 23.30 -29.34 -16.10
CA LYS A 59 23.40 -28.28 -17.12
C LYS A 59 23.00 -26.90 -16.60
N MET A 60 22.01 -26.81 -15.70
CA MET A 60 21.62 -25.56 -15.04
C MET A 60 22.66 -25.05 -14.04
N LEU A 61 23.48 -25.94 -13.46
CA LEU A 61 24.57 -25.56 -12.56
C LEU A 61 25.85 -25.20 -13.34
N ASP A 62 26.08 -25.81 -14.51
CA ASP A 62 27.20 -25.50 -15.42
C ASP A 62 26.93 -24.31 -16.35
N SER A 63 25.68 -23.85 -16.49
CA SER A 63 25.40 -22.57 -17.15
C SER A 63 25.93 -21.44 -16.29
N THR A 64 26.89 -20.69 -16.82
CA THR A 64 27.51 -19.50 -16.19
C THR A 64 26.51 -18.34 -15.97
N GLU A 65 25.26 -18.52 -16.39
CA GLU A 65 24.13 -17.64 -16.15
C GLU A 65 23.10 -18.39 -15.30
N LEU A 66 23.15 -18.20 -13.98
CA LEU A 66 22.00 -18.49 -13.12
C LEU A 66 20.79 -17.71 -13.68
N PRO A 67 19.58 -18.30 -13.77
CA PRO A 67 18.41 -17.53 -14.17
C PRO A 67 18.24 -16.35 -13.20
N ASP A 68 18.20 -15.13 -13.74
CA ASP A 68 17.94 -13.92 -12.96
C ASP A 68 16.47 -13.94 -12.52
N ILE A 69 16.23 -14.62 -11.40
CA ILE A 69 14.90 -14.72 -10.82
C ILE A 69 14.67 -13.46 -9.98
N ASP A 70 13.98 -12.47 -10.54
CA ASP A 70 13.48 -11.33 -9.77
C ASP A 70 12.43 -11.83 -8.74
N PRO A 71 12.73 -11.77 -7.41
CA PRO A 71 11.80 -12.21 -6.38
C PRO A 71 10.48 -11.41 -6.38
N GLY A 72 10.53 -10.14 -6.82
CA GLY A 72 9.36 -9.28 -6.96
C GLY A 72 8.41 -9.78 -8.06
N GLU A 73 8.95 -10.27 -9.17
CA GLU A 73 8.16 -10.84 -10.27
C GLU A 73 7.44 -12.13 -9.83
N LYS A 74 8.10 -13.00 -9.07
CA LYS A 74 7.46 -14.18 -8.48
C LYS A 74 6.33 -13.81 -7.51
N ALA A 75 6.58 -12.83 -6.64
CA ALA A 75 5.55 -12.33 -5.73
C ALA A 75 4.36 -11.73 -6.52
N PHE A 76 4.63 -11.06 -7.64
CA PHE A 76 3.61 -10.48 -8.51
C PHE A 76 2.76 -11.55 -9.20
N GLN A 77 3.38 -12.61 -9.71
CA GLN A 77 2.66 -13.76 -10.27
C GLN A 77 1.70 -14.35 -9.24
N LYS A 78 2.15 -14.51 -7.99
CA LYS A 78 1.27 -15.01 -6.93
C LYS A 78 0.13 -14.04 -6.62
N ALA A 79 0.40 -12.74 -6.58
CA ALA A 79 -0.65 -11.73 -6.41
C ALA A 79 -1.69 -11.81 -7.54
N HIS A 80 -1.24 -12.01 -8.78
CA HIS A 80 -2.12 -12.14 -9.94
C HIS A 80 -3.02 -13.38 -9.86
N GLU A 81 -2.49 -14.53 -9.41
CA GLU A 81 -3.31 -15.73 -9.13
C GLU A 81 -4.41 -15.43 -8.09
N LEU A 82 -4.04 -14.77 -6.98
CA LEU A 82 -4.98 -14.43 -5.91
C LEU A 82 -6.07 -13.48 -6.41
N LEU A 83 -5.73 -12.50 -7.24
CA LEU A 83 -6.71 -11.62 -7.89
C LEU A 83 -7.67 -12.40 -8.78
N ALA A 84 -7.17 -13.35 -9.57
CA ALA A 84 -8.00 -14.18 -10.44
C ALA A 84 -8.96 -15.10 -9.64
N LEU A 85 -8.57 -15.51 -8.44
CA LEU A 85 -9.40 -16.28 -7.51
C LEU A 85 -10.37 -15.42 -6.68
N GLY A 86 -10.25 -14.09 -6.75
CA GLY A 86 -11.06 -13.16 -5.94
C GLY A 86 -10.57 -13.01 -4.49
N GLU A 87 -9.39 -13.52 -4.16
CA GLU A 87 -8.74 -13.41 -2.85
C GLU A 87 -8.06 -12.04 -2.70
N LEU A 88 -8.89 -10.98 -2.62
CA LEU A 88 -8.43 -9.59 -2.69
C LEU A 88 -7.55 -9.17 -1.51
N ALA A 89 -7.78 -9.72 -0.32
CA ALA A 89 -7.01 -9.34 0.88
C ALA A 89 -5.57 -9.85 0.78
N GLU A 90 -5.41 -11.12 0.41
CA GLU A 90 -4.15 -11.81 0.22
C GLU A 90 -3.40 -11.22 -0.99
N ALA A 91 -4.11 -10.93 -2.08
CA ALA A 91 -3.54 -10.24 -3.23
C ALA A 91 -2.96 -8.86 -2.84
N ARG A 92 -3.72 -8.06 -2.08
CA ARG A 92 -3.27 -6.75 -1.59
C ARG A 92 -2.02 -6.89 -0.73
N GLU A 93 -1.96 -7.89 0.15
CA GLU A 93 -0.79 -8.16 0.98
C GLU A 93 0.46 -8.44 0.13
N LYS A 94 0.34 -9.31 -0.89
CA LYS A 94 1.44 -9.62 -1.80
C LYS A 94 1.89 -8.40 -2.61
N LEU A 95 0.96 -7.62 -3.15
CA LEU A 95 1.30 -6.40 -3.88
C LEU A 95 1.98 -5.38 -2.97
N THR A 96 1.50 -5.21 -1.73
CA THR A 96 2.11 -4.33 -0.73
C THR A 96 3.55 -4.77 -0.41
N ALA A 97 3.78 -6.07 -0.30
CA ALA A 97 5.13 -6.61 -0.08
C ALA A 97 6.08 -6.26 -1.22
N ILE A 98 5.62 -6.30 -2.48
CA ILE A 98 6.44 -5.88 -3.63
C ILE A 98 6.83 -4.40 -3.52
N VAL A 99 5.86 -3.54 -3.19
CA VAL A 99 6.11 -2.09 -3.06
C VAL A 99 7.14 -1.79 -1.98
N ASN A 100 7.09 -2.49 -0.85
CA ASN A 100 7.93 -2.22 0.32
C ASN A 100 9.30 -2.93 0.28
N VAL A 101 9.35 -4.16 -0.22
CA VAL A 101 10.53 -5.03 -0.13
C VAL A 101 11.30 -5.10 -1.45
N TYR A 102 10.60 -5.02 -2.59
CA TYR A 102 11.20 -5.16 -3.92
C TYR A 102 10.96 -3.91 -4.80
N PRO A 103 11.27 -2.68 -4.34
CA PRO A 103 10.91 -1.45 -5.04
C PRO A 103 11.60 -1.26 -6.40
N THR A 104 12.69 -2.00 -6.66
CA THR A 104 13.47 -1.98 -7.91
C THR A 104 13.06 -3.08 -8.90
N SER A 105 12.14 -3.97 -8.51
CA SER A 105 11.64 -5.05 -9.38
C SER A 105 10.94 -4.49 -10.61
N SER A 106 10.99 -5.21 -11.73
CA SER A 106 10.22 -4.89 -12.95
C SER A 106 8.71 -4.86 -12.68
N ALA A 107 8.24 -5.67 -11.74
CA ALA A 107 6.83 -5.72 -11.35
C ALA A 107 6.39 -4.55 -10.46
N ALA A 108 7.33 -3.84 -9.81
CA ALA A 108 7.00 -2.85 -8.79
C ALA A 108 6.09 -1.71 -9.29
N PRO A 109 6.27 -1.11 -10.50
CA PRO A 109 5.37 -0.09 -11.01
C PRO A 109 3.94 -0.60 -11.19
N THR A 110 3.78 -1.81 -11.74
CA THR A 110 2.47 -2.43 -11.93
C THR A 110 1.83 -2.76 -10.58
N ALA A 111 2.61 -3.28 -9.63
CA ALA A 111 2.14 -3.58 -8.29
C ALA A 111 1.64 -2.32 -7.55
N ARG A 112 2.40 -1.21 -7.59
CA ARG A 112 1.98 0.10 -7.03
C ARG A 112 0.67 0.58 -7.62
N ARG A 113 0.49 0.43 -8.94
CA ARG A 113 -0.76 0.81 -9.61
C ARG A 113 -1.94 -0.02 -9.07
N ILE A 114 -1.84 -1.35 -9.11
CA ILE A 114 -2.96 -2.23 -8.71
C ILE A 114 -3.30 -2.05 -7.24
N VAL A 115 -2.30 -2.14 -6.34
CA VAL A 115 -2.55 -1.98 -4.91
C VAL A 115 -3.05 -0.58 -4.57
N GLY A 116 -2.59 0.43 -5.32
CA GLY A 116 -3.05 1.80 -5.18
C GLY A 116 -4.53 1.96 -5.51
N GLU A 117 -5.04 1.33 -6.58
CA GLU A 117 -6.49 1.32 -6.86
C GLU A 117 -7.25 0.65 -5.72
N MET A 118 -6.80 -0.53 -5.29
CA MET A 118 -7.46 -1.32 -4.25
C MET A 118 -7.54 -0.60 -2.90
N ASN A 119 -6.49 0.17 -2.56
CA ASN A 119 -6.44 0.95 -1.34
C ASN A 119 -7.31 2.21 -1.45
N LEU A 120 -7.29 2.88 -2.61
CA LEU A 120 -8.13 4.03 -2.87
C LEU A 120 -9.62 3.67 -2.82
N ASP A 121 -10.01 2.56 -3.46
CA ASP A 121 -11.38 2.04 -3.45
C ASP A 121 -11.87 1.77 -2.02
N GLU A 122 -11.01 1.20 -1.16
CA GLU A 122 -11.34 0.94 0.23
C GLU A 122 -11.51 2.22 1.05
N ILE A 123 -10.58 3.17 0.89
CA ILE A 123 -10.61 4.47 1.56
C ILE A 123 -11.86 5.26 1.15
N LEU A 124 -12.19 5.29 -0.14
CA LEU A 124 -13.31 6.07 -0.68
C LEU A 124 -14.66 5.33 -0.63
N SER A 125 -14.67 4.04 -0.30
CA SER A 125 -15.92 3.27 -0.18
C SER A 125 -16.83 3.83 0.91
N THR A 126 -18.07 4.12 0.55
CA THR A 126 -19.15 4.49 1.49
C THR A 126 -19.67 3.29 2.29
N LYS A 127 -19.34 2.06 1.87
CA LYS A 127 -19.73 0.82 2.57
C LYS A 127 -18.73 0.42 3.66
N ARG A 128 -17.52 0.98 3.65
CA ARG A 128 -16.44 0.67 4.59
C ARG A 128 -16.24 1.82 5.56
N MET A 129 -16.36 1.55 6.86
CA MET A 129 -16.22 2.56 7.92
C MET A 129 -14.81 2.64 8.51
N GLU A 130 -13.86 1.82 8.04
CA GLU A 130 -12.46 1.94 8.48
C GLU A 130 -11.91 3.33 8.15
N GLY A 131 -11.26 3.97 9.13
CA GLY A 131 -10.80 5.36 9.05
C GLY A 131 -11.91 6.42 9.10
N LYS A 132 -13.19 6.05 9.05
CA LYS A 132 -14.34 6.97 9.00
C LYS A 132 -15.08 7.01 10.33
N LYS A 133 -15.84 8.09 10.54
CA LYS A 133 -16.69 8.31 11.71
C LYS A 133 -18.07 8.77 11.27
N SER A 134 -19.09 8.36 12.02
CA SER A 134 -20.42 8.94 11.91
C SER A 134 -20.52 10.16 12.84
N HIS A 135 -21.09 11.24 12.32
CA HIS A 135 -21.37 12.48 13.05
C HIS A 135 -22.86 12.82 12.93
N ILE A 136 -23.54 12.90 14.08
CA ILE A 136 -24.91 13.41 14.15
C ILE A 136 -24.87 14.92 14.28
N VAL A 137 -25.41 15.61 13.28
CA VAL A 137 -25.45 17.07 13.21
C VAL A 137 -26.25 17.63 14.39
N LYS A 138 -25.68 18.63 15.07
CA LYS A 138 -26.30 19.36 16.18
C LYS A 138 -26.64 20.78 15.79
N ARG A 139 -27.55 21.40 16.54
CA ARG A 139 -27.86 22.83 16.38
C ARG A 139 -26.59 23.67 16.49
N GLY A 140 -26.36 24.54 15.50
CA GLY A 140 -25.18 25.39 15.41
C GLY A 140 -23.99 24.77 14.66
N ASN A 141 -24.07 23.51 14.23
CA ASN A 141 -23.08 22.96 13.31
C ASN A 141 -23.20 23.58 11.92
N SER A 142 -22.05 23.68 11.26
CA SER A 142 -21.90 23.99 9.84
C SER A 142 -20.94 22.98 9.24
N PHE A 143 -20.99 22.78 7.91
CA PHE A 143 -20.03 21.88 7.25
C PHE A 143 -18.58 22.26 7.52
N LEU A 144 -18.25 23.54 7.49
CA LEU A 144 -16.88 24.01 7.74
C LEU A 144 -16.46 23.77 9.20
N GLY A 145 -17.38 23.96 10.15
CA GLY A 145 -17.13 23.65 11.57
C GLY A 145 -16.89 22.16 11.79
N ILE A 146 -17.72 21.31 11.18
CA ILE A 146 -17.54 19.84 11.22
C ILE A 146 -16.22 19.45 10.54
N ALA A 147 -15.93 20.00 9.36
CA ALA A 147 -14.69 19.73 8.63
C ALA A 147 -13.45 20.05 9.48
N SER A 148 -13.44 21.22 10.12
CA SER A 148 -12.38 21.62 11.05
C SER A 148 -12.28 20.68 12.25
N GLN A 149 -13.40 20.30 12.87
CA GLN A 149 -13.43 19.42 14.03
C GLN A 149 -12.83 18.04 13.72
N TYR A 150 -13.14 17.49 12.54
CA TYR A 150 -12.72 16.14 12.14
C TYR A 150 -11.45 16.13 11.30
N LYS A 151 -10.78 17.27 11.14
CA LYS A 151 -9.57 17.41 10.29
C LYS A 151 -9.80 16.86 8.88
N THR A 152 -10.93 17.23 8.29
CA THR A 152 -11.34 16.82 6.93
C THR A 152 -11.64 18.06 6.07
N THR A 153 -12.16 17.87 4.86
CA THR A 153 -12.55 18.94 3.95
C THR A 153 -14.05 18.88 3.65
N LEU A 154 -14.62 20.01 3.19
CA LEU A 154 -16.00 20.02 2.69
C LEU A 154 -16.17 18.99 1.56
N ASP A 155 -15.22 18.94 0.62
CA ASP A 155 -15.24 18.03 -0.53
C ASP A 155 -15.31 16.56 -0.11
N MET A 156 -14.50 16.15 0.89
CA MET A 156 -14.53 14.78 1.41
C MET A 156 -15.85 14.47 2.12
N ILE A 157 -16.40 15.41 2.92
CA ILE A 157 -17.71 15.22 3.54
C ILE A 157 -18.78 15.04 2.46
N MET A 158 -18.81 15.91 1.45
CA MET A 158 -19.79 15.82 0.37
C MET A 158 -19.66 14.49 -0.39
N PHE A 159 -18.43 14.07 -0.71
CA PHE A 159 -18.14 12.83 -1.41
C PHE A 159 -18.66 11.60 -0.64
N LEU A 160 -18.28 11.46 0.63
CA LEU A 160 -18.66 10.29 1.44
C LEU A 160 -20.16 10.21 1.72
N ASN A 161 -20.89 11.33 1.61
CA ASN A 161 -22.32 11.41 1.83
C ASN A 161 -23.12 11.52 0.52
N GLY A 162 -22.49 11.25 -0.64
CA GLY A 162 -23.16 11.22 -1.94
C GLY A 162 -23.80 12.55 -2.35
N MET A 163 -23.30 13.67 -1.83
CA MET A 163 -23.88 14.99 -2.06
C MET A 163 -23.33 15.58 -3.35
N MET A 164 -24.22 15.93 -4.28
CA MET A 164 -23.84 16.57 -5.55
C MET A 164 -23.86 18.10 -5.52
N GLU A 165 -24.59 18.70 -4.59
CA GLU A 165 -24.59 20.14 -4.37
C GLU A 165 -24.54 20.42 -2.88
N LEU A 166 -24.03 21.60 -2.52
CA LEU A 166 -24.03 22.04 -1.14
C LEU A 166 -25.45 22.42 -0.74
N LYS A 167 -26.06 21.63 0.15
CA LYS A 167 -27.36 21.91 0.76
C LYS A 167 -27.19 22.40 2.20
N ASN A 168 -28.27 22.87 2.82
CA ASN A 168 -28.26 23.14 4.26
C ASN A 168 -28.31 21.82 5.04
N ILE A 169 -27.50 21.71 6.10
CA ILE A 169 -27.57 20.59 7.05
C ILE A 169 -28.60 20.86 8.14
N GLN A 170 -29.27 19.80 8.58
CA GLN A 170 -30.28 19.88 9.63
C GLN A 170 -29.84 19.11 10.89
N PRO A 171 -30.16 19.60 12.10
CA PRO A 171 -29.94 18.83 13.31
C PRO A 171 -30.60 17.44 13.22
N GLY A 172 -29.87 16.40 13.63
CA GLY A 172 -30.29 15.00 13.53
C GLY A 172 -29.85 14.29 12.25
N GLU A 173 -29.35 15.00 11.23
CA GLU A 173 -28.74 14.36 10.06
C GLU A 173 -27.46 13.61 10.46
N GLU A 174 -27.25 12.45 9.85
CA GLU A 174 -26.02 11.68 10.00
C GLU A 174 -25.08 11.96 8.84
N LEU A 175 -23.84 12.32 9.16
CA LEU A 175 -22.77 12.57 8.19
C LEU A 175 -21.60 11.62 8.44
N ILE A 176 -21.15 10.97 7.38
CA ILE A 176 -19.88 10.24 7.36
C ILE A 176 -18.75 11.24 7.16
N VAL A 177 -17.74 11.19 8.04
CA VAL A 177 -16.57 12.07 8.01
C VAL A 177 -15.28 11.25 8.15
N MET A 178 -14.19 11.72 7.56
CA MET A 178 -12.91 11.01 7.56
C MET A 178 -11.74 11.99 7.74
N PRO A 179 -10.89 11.83 8.77
CA PRO A 179 -9.69 12.63 8.90
C PRO A 179 -8.76 12.46 7.70
N LEU A 180 -8.23 13.57 7.19
CA LEU A 180 -7.30 13.59 6.06
C LEU A 180 -5.89 13.83 6.58
N GLU A 181 -5.31 12.86 7.27
CA GLU A 181 -3.98 12.97 7.89
C GLU A 181 -2.86 12.29 7.06
N PHE A 182 -3.12 12.06 5.78
CA PHE A 182 -2.16 11.46 4.85
C PHE A 182 -0.89 12.31 4.65
N ARG A 183 0.22 11.65 4.33
CA ARG A 183 1.48 12.28 3.95
C ARG A 183 1.71 12.15 2.45
N LEU A 184 2.16 13.23 1.82
CA LEU A 184 2.62 13.20 0.43
C LEU A 184 4.13 12.96 0.38
N LEU A 185 4.56 12.11 -0.54
CA LEU A 185 5.97 11.92 -0.88
C LEU A 185 6.17 12.23 -2.36
N ILE A 186 6.97 13.25 -2.65
CA ILE A 186 7.34 13.68 -3.98
C ILE A 186 8.75 13.15 -4.26
N GLU A 187 8.89 12.39 -5.34
CA GLU A 187 10.16 11.82 -5.79
C GLU A 187 10.43 12.29 -7.22
N PRO A 188 11.06 13.47 -7.40
CA PRO A 188 11.29 14.07 -8.72
C PRO A 188 12.06 13.15 -9.68
N GLN A 189 13.01 12.36 -9.15
CA GLN A 189 13.80 11.41 -9.96
C GLN A 189 12.95 10.25 -10.49
N ARG A 190 11.98 9.75 -9.72
CA ARG A 190 11.02 8.75 -10.17
C ARG A 190 9.84 9.36 -10.95
N LYS A 191 9.76 10.70 -11.00
CA LYS A 191 8.62 11.45 -11.54
C LYS A 191 7.30 10.97 -10.93
N SER A 192 7.23 10.92 -9.61
CA SER A 192 6.05 10.43 -8.90
C SER A 192 5.69 11.26 -7.68
N ILE A 193 4.40 11.37 -7.40
CA ILE A 193 3.85 11.78 -6.11
C ILE A 193 3.11 10.59 -5.53
N SER A 194 3.40 10.21 -4.29
CA SER A 194 2.68 9.15 -3.59
C SER A 194 1.99 9.66 -2.34
N VAL A 195 0.81 9.12 -2.04
CA VAL A 195 0.04 9.36 -0.83
C VAL A 195 0.24 8.20 0.12
N TRP A 196 0.47 8.50 1.39
CA TRP A 196 0.72 7.52 2.43
C TRP A 196 -0.18 7.80 3.63
N ASP A 197 -0.73 6.74 4.22
CA ASP A 197 -1.37 6.78 5.54
C ASP A 197 -0.36 6.22 6.55
N ASP A 198 0.38 7.12 7.20
CA ASP A 198 1.54 6.77 8.02
C ASP A 198 2.58 5.95 7.22
N GLY A 199 2.74 4.66 7.55
CA GLY A 199 3.60 3.71 6.83
C GLY A 199 2.90 2.94 5.71
N LYS A 200 1.59 3.10 5.52
CA LYS A 200 0.81 2.37 4.52
C LYS A 200 0.76 3.16 3.22
N PHE A 201 1.21 2.55 2.13
CA PHE A 201 1.08 3.11 0.78
C PHE A 201 -0.40 3.22 0.40
N VAL A 202 -0.85 4.40 -0.01
CA VAL A 202 -2.24 4.60 -0.45
C VAL A 202 -2.31 4.59 -1.97
N ARG A 203 -1.54 5.47 -2.65
CA ARG A 203 -1.63 5.64 -4.10
C ARG A 203 -0.37 6.33 -4.65
N GLU A 204 -0.03 6.08 -5.90
CA GLU A 204 1.03 6.77 -6.64
C GLU A 204 0.47 7.43 -7.91
N TYR A 205 0.93 8.65 -8.17
CA TYR A 205 0.54 9.50 -9.29
C TYR A 205 1.78 9.89 -10.11
N PRO A 206 1.80 9.62 -11.42
CA PRO A 206 2.89 10.06 -12.29
C PRO A 206 2.94 11.58 -12.44
N ILE A 207 4.14 12.14 -12.34
CA ILE A 207 4.44 13.54 -12.69
C ILE A 207 4.65 13.60 -14.21
N LEU A 208 3.79 14.35 -14.88
CA LEU A 208 3.85 14.57 -16.33
C LEU A 208 4.95 15.58 -16.68
N HIS A 209 4.98 16.68 -15.93
CA HIS A 209 5.91 17.78 -16.17
C HIS A 209 6.34 18.40 -14.84
N MET A 210 7.61 18.84 -14.78
CA MET A 210 8.12 19.67 -13.70
C MET A 210 9.32 20.48 -14.21
N ALA A 211 9.70 21.52 -13.47
CA ALA A 211 10.89 22.31 -13.79
C ALA A 211 12.14 21.42 -13.93
N ALA A 212 13.03 21.78 -14.87
CA ALA A 212 14.23 21.01 -15.17
C ALA A 212 15.16 20.85 -13.95
N THR A 213 15.20 21.85 -13.07
CA THR A 213 15.87 21.75 -11.77
C THR A 213 14.88 21.22 -10.73
N PRO A 214 15.12 20.02 -10.16
CA PRO A 214 14.26 19.49 -9.11
C PRO A 214 14.21 20.42 -7.89
N PRO A 215 13.09 20.47 -7.17
CA PRO A 215 13.00 21.21 -5.91
C PRO A 215 13.99 20.65 -4.88
N ALA A 216 14.43 21.50 -3.96
CA ALA A 216 15.29 21.09 -2.86
C ALA A 216 14.61 20.00 -2.02
N LYS A 217 15.39 18.97 -1.65
CA LYS A 217 14.93 17.90 -0.76
C LYS A 217 14.58 18.45 0.61
N GLY A 218 13.58 17.87 1.26
CA GLY A 218 13.20 18.24 2.62
C GLY A 218 11.73 17.99 2.94
N LYS A 219 11.37 18.32 4.19
CA LYS A 219 9.99 18.26 4.68
C LYS A 219 9.32 19.62 4.59
N THR A 220 8.04 19.62 4.28
CA THR A 220 7.19 20.81 4.16
C THR A 220 5.73 20.43 4.42
N THR A 221 4.82 21.36 4.18
CA THR A 221 3.38 21.12 4.31
C THR A 221 2.61 21.75 3.16
N ILE A 222 1.37 21.30 2.97
CA ILE A 222 0.39 22.00 2.14
C ILE A 222 0.01 23.32 2.83
N ALA A 223 0.40 24.45 2.24
CA ALA A 223 0.11 25.78 2.76
C ALA A 223 -1.31 26.24 2.42
N SER A 224 -1.76 25.97 1.19
CA SER A 224 -3.10 26.32 0.77
C SER A 224 -3.61 25.40 -0.32
N LYS A 225 -4.93 25.33 -0.41
CA LYS A 225 -5.65 24.70 -1.51
C LYS A 225 -6.58 25.73 -2.15
N ALA A 226 -6.65 25.71 -3.46
CA ALA A 226 -7.51 26.58 -4.25
C ALA A 226 -8.11 25.79 -5.40
N ALA A 227 -9.14 26.36 -6.00
CA ALA A 227 -9.59 25.96 -7.33
C ALA A 227 -9.62 27.20 -8.22
N GLU A 228 -9.34 27.03 -9.50
CA GLU A 228 -9.33 28.09 -10.50
C GLU A 228 -10.24 27.70 -11.67
N LEU A 229 -11.08 28.62 -12.13
CA LEU A 229 -11.89 28.47 -13.33
C LEU A 229 -11.75 29.75 -14.16
N ASP A 230 -11.36 29.62 -15.42
CA ASP A 230 -11.11 30.75 -16.32
C ASP A 230 -10.18 31.81 -15.72
N GLY A 231 -9.13 31.36 -15.00
CA GLY A 231 -8.16 32.22 -14.32
C GLY A 231 -8.64 32.87 -13.02
N HIS A 232 -9.88 32.61 -12.59
CA HIS A 232 -10.46 33.16 -11.37
C HIS A 232 -10.53 32.12 -10.25
N ARG A 233 -10.25 32.53 -9.01
CA ARG A 233 -10.32 31.64 -7.86
C ARG A 233 -11.76 31.29 -7.53
N VAL A 234 -12.03 30.00 -7.37
CA VAL A 234 -13.33 29.43 -6.99
C VAL A 234 -13.26 28.90 -5.56
N GLN A 235 -14.27 29.23 -4.75
CA GLN A 235 -14.37 28.75 -3.36
C GLN A 235 -15.04 27.37 -3.31
N PRO A 236 -14.70 26.50 -2.32
CA PRO A 236 -15.31 25.17 -2.17
C PRO A 236 -16.84 25.13 -2.08
N GLN A 237 -17.48 26.22 -1.66
CA GLN A 237 -18.94 26.30 -1.54
C GLN A 237 -19.63 26.66 -2.88
N SER A 238 -18.87 27.10 -3.89
CA SER A 238 -19.41 27.45 -5.20
C SER A 238 -19.84 26.21 -5.97
N LYS A 239 -20.90 26.34 -6.78
CA LYS A 239 -21.32 25.29 -7.72
C LYS A 239 -20.25 24.99 -8.77
N ASP A 240 -19.46 25.99 -9.13
CA ASP A 240 -18.41 25.88 -10.16
C ASP A 240 -17.16 25.17 -9.65
N TYR A 241 -17.01 24.98 -8.33
CA TYR A 241 -15.80 24.44 -7.72
C TYR A 241 -15.43 23.05 -8.23
N ARG A 242 -16.45 22.25 -8.59
CA ARG A 242 -16.25 20.89 -9.11
C ARG A 242 -15.63 20.87 -10.50
N ALA A 243 -16.03 21.82 -11.35
CA ALA A 243 -15.49 21.98 -12.70
C ALA A 243 -14.16 22.76 -12.71
N ALA A 244 -13.88 23.52 -11.65
CA ALA A 244 -12.66 24.31 -11.50
C ALA A 244 -11.42 23.42 -11.30
N GLU A 245 -10.30 23.80 -11.89
CA GLU A 245 -9.01 23.10 -11.74
C GLU A 245 -8.47 23.25 -10.32
N LYS A 246 -8.11 22.13 -9.68
CA LYS A 246 -7.58 22.16 -8.30
C LYS A 246 -6.09 22.52 -8.30
N VAL A 247 -5.72 23.34 -7.33
CA VAL A 247 -4.34 23.80 -7.12
C VAL A 247 -3.94 23.54 -5.67
N ILE A 248 -2.84 22.82 -5.46
CA ILE A 248 -2.22 22.63 -4.15
C ILE A 248 -0.92 23.44 -4.09
N GLN A 249 -0.79 24.29 -3.09
CA GLN A 249 0.40 25.11 -2.84
C GLN A 249 1.16 24.58 -1.62
N LEU A 250 2.44 24.27 -1.81
CA LEU A 250 3.36 23.91 -0.73
C LEU A 250 3.92 25.16 -0.05
N ALA A 251 4.26 25.05 1.24
CA ALA A 251 4.80 26.16 2.03
C ALA A 251 6.23 26.56 1.59
N LYS A 252 7.18 25.63 1.71
CA LYS A 252 8.60 25.83 1.37
C LYS A 252 9.23 24.56 0.78
N PRO A 253 9.90 24.58 -0.38
CA PRO A 253 9.89 25.70 -1.32
C PRO A 253 8.45 26.00 -1.78
N THR A 254 8.20 27.25 -2.17
CA THR A 254 6.89 27.66 -2.69
C THR A 254 6.70 27.02 -4.06
N LEU A 255 5.97 25.91 -4.08
CA LEU A 255 5.77 25.05 -5.26
C LEU A 255 4.29 24.70 -5.39
N GLN A 256 3.78 24.69 -6.62
CA GLN A 256 2.41 24.30 -6.91
C GLN A 256 2.37 22.89 -7.49
N ILE A 257 1.31 22.15 -7.15
CA ILE A 257 0.88 20.93 -7.82
C ILE A 257 -0.41 21.28 -8.55
N ARG A 258 -0.45 21.02 -9.86
CA ARG A 258 -1.55 21.36 -10.76
C ARG A 258 -1.90 20.17 -11.66
N GLY A 259 -3.16 20.13 -12.08
CA GLY A 259 -3.64 19.19 -13.10
C GLY A 259 -3.48 19.76 -14.50
N ALA A 260 -3.20 18.91 -15.47
CA ALA A 260 -3.32 19.24 -16.89
C ALA A 260 -3.68 17.99 -17.71
N SER A 261 -4.26 18.20 -18.89
CA SER A 261 -4.59 17.11 -19.84
C SER A 261 -3.34 16.49 -20.49
N GLY A 262 -2.19 17.17 -20.45
CA GLY A 262 -0.94 16.70 -21.04
C GLY A 262 0.26 17.61 -20.73
N ALA A 263 1.45 17.23 -21.19
CA ALA A 263 2.73 17.91 -20.94
C ALA A 263 3.12 18.94 -22.04
N GLY A 264 2.15 19.64 -22.63
CA GLY A 264 2.38 20.60 -23.72
C GLY A 264 3.18 21.84 -23.29
N GLU A 265 3.60 22.68 -24.25
CA GLU A 265 4.34 23.93 -23.97
C GLU A 265 3.56 24.92 -23.09
N ASP A 266 2.23 24.82 -23.07
CA ASP A 266 1.33 25.58 -22.20
C ASP A 266 1.14 24.96 -20.80
N ALA A 267 1.93 23.94 -20.44
CA ALA A 267 1.81 23.29 -19.14
C ALA A 267 2.02 24.29 -17.99
N PRO A 268 1.17 24.25 -16.95
CA PRO A 268 1.26 25.20 -15.88
C PRO A 268 2.58 25.04 -15.10
N ARG A 269 3.08 26.15 -14.56
CA ARG A 269 4.31 26.13 -13.74
C ARG A 269 4.10 25.29 -12.48
N GLY A 270 5.11 24.52 -12.12
CA GLY A 270 5.12 23.70 -10.90
C GLY A 270 5.27 22.22 -11.23
N ILE A 271 4.70 21.37 -10.37
CA ILE A 271 4.56 19.93 -10.62
C ILE A 271 3.20 19.72 -11.30
N VAL A 272 3.22 19.08 -12.46
CA VAL A 272 2.03 18.82 -13.25
C VAL A 272 1.74 17.33 -13.24
N ILE A 273 0.51 16.97 -12.89
CA ILE A 273 -0.05 15.62 -12.94
C ILE A 273 -1.30 15.61 -13.84
N ARG A 274 -1.88 14.44 -14.13
CA ARG A 274 -3.13 14.40 -14.91
C ARG A 274 -4.26 15.08 -14.13
N SER A 275 -5.19 15.73 -14.82
CA SER A 275 -6.32 16.40 -14.16
C SER A 275 -7.15 15.45 -13.26
N GLN A 276 -7.30 14.18 -13.67
CA GLN A 276 -7.98 13.16 -12.85
C GLN A 276 -7.21 12.86 -11.55
N ASP A 277 -5.90 12.64 -11.65
CA ASP A 277 -5.02 12.43 -10.50
C ASP A 277 -5.05 13.65 -9.55
N MET A 278 -5.18 14.86 -10.11
CA MET A 278 -5.29 16.11 -9.35
C MET A 278 -6.59 16.21 -8.54
N GLU A 279 -7.71 15.74 -9.08
CA GLU A 279 -8.97 15.67 -8.33
C GLU A 279 -8.84 14.68 -7.15
N GLU A 280 -8.25 13.51 -7.38
CA GLU A 280 -8.05 12.50 -6.33
C GLU A 280 -7.11 12.99 -5.22
N ILE A 281 -5.91 13.47 -5.57
CA ILE A 281 -4.96 13.97 -4.57
C ILE A 281 -5.54 15.16 -3.81
N SER A 282 -6.37 15.99 -4.47
CA SER A 282 -7.08 17.07 -3.80
C SER A 282 -8.17 16.54 -2.86
N LEU A 283 -8.93 15.53 -3.26
CA LEU A 283 -9.95 14.94 -2.38
C LEU A 283 -9.30 14.35 -1.11
N LEU A 284 -8.16 13.66 -1.26
CA LEU A 284 -7.46 12.98 -0.17
C LEU A 284 -6.68 13.92 0.77
N THR A 285 -6.49 15.20 0.43
CA THR A 285 -5.62 16.09 1.21
C THR A 285 -6.35 17.32 1.75
N ARG A 286 -5.78 17.93 2.78
CA ARG A 286 -6.19 19.20 3.37
C ARG A 286 -4.98 20.12 3.57
N VAL A 287 -5.25 21.36 3.97
CA VAL A 287 -4.19 22.27 4.42
C VAL A 287 -3.51 21.68 5.66
N GLY A 288 -2.18 21.74 5.67
CA GLY A 288 -1.33 21.23 6.75
C GLY A 288 -0.90 19.77 6.62
N ASN A 289 -1.32 19.02 5.60
CA ASN A 289 -0.73 17.68 5.37
C ASN A 289 0.78 17.80 5.15
N GLU A 290 1.51 16.84 5.71
CA GLU A 290 2.95 16.74 5.54
C GLU A 290 3.29 16.36 4.10
N VAL A 291 4.34 16.98 3.58
CA VAL A 291 4.89 16.70 2.27
C VAL A 291 6.40 16.51 2.41
N GLU A 292 6.93 15.43 1.87
CA GLU A 292 8.36 15.15 1.83
C GLU A 292 8.83 15.13 0.37
N ILE A 293 9.93 15.82 0.07
CA ILE A 293 10.58 15.82 -1.24
C ILE A 293 11.91 15.07 -1.09
N ARG A 294 12.10 13.99 -1.85
CA ARG A 294 13.29 13.11 -1.80
C ARG A 294 14.14 13.14 -3.04
#